data_AF-A0A949JTM8-F1
#
_entry.id   AF-A0A949JTM8-F1
#
_cell.length_a   1.000
_cell.length_b   1.000
_cell.length_c   1.000
_cell.angle_alpha   90.00
_cell.angle_beta   90.00
_cell.angle_gamma   90.00
#
_symmetry.space_group_name_H-M   'P 1'
#
loop_
_entity.id
_entity.type
_entity.pdbx_description
1 polymer ?
#
loop_
_entity_poly.entity_id
_entity_poly.type
_entity_poly.pdbx_seq_one_letter_code
_entity_poly.pdbx_strand_id
1 'polypeptide(L)'
;YGLNGERGGDFFVEYPFVNNALGNYDRNGDGEFDSSYIYRITGTNSLDPQQQIGLAGTMTFSAPSGLVEINYRPTDTVGDIINRINYSSSEVVARLDNSGRLTLKGTPAEGTADPDFVIRYIEDSGQLLTGYAGLLQDSGAEGAYAWDQADAVDALRSDGAEFAVAPLAHPSGWIGVNPALVSQPAAIAASNGTAGRPGEPGDGSAALAIASIRNTPVMVGQIYSFDDYFADTIADVALKGEESRMALSTQHAIMKDLRDTRASISGVNIDEEVAEMIKFQHGYTAAARFITAIDEMLDTIINRMGV
;
A
#
# COMPACT_ATOMS: atom_id res chain seq x y z
N TYR A 1 13.02 -43.53 -5.79
CA TYR A 1 12.30 -44.34 -4.78
C TYR A 1 12.80 -43.94 -3.41
N GLY A 2 11.94 -43.92 -2.40
CA GLY A 2 12.39 -43.93 -1.02
C GLY A 2 13.13 -45.23 -0.69
N LEU A 3 13.96 -45.20 0.36
CA LEU A 3 14.58 -46.39 0.96
C LEU A 3 13.52 -47.41 1.42
N ASN A 4 12.32 -46.93 1.79
CA ASN A 4 11.17 -47.76 2.14
C ASN A 4 10.44 -48.38 0.93
N GLY A 5 10.87 -48.11 -0.31
CA GLY A 5 10.24 -48.62 -1.52
C GLY A 5 9.04 -47.81 -2.02
N GLU A 6 8.65 -46.74 -1.31
CA GLU A 6 7.56 -45.86 -1.72
C GLU A 6 8.00 -44.85 -2.79
N ARG A 7 7.02 -44.31 -3.53
CA ARG A 7 7.21 -43.32 -4.60
C ARG A 7 6.01 -42.36 -4.65
N GLY A 8 6.23 -41.19 -5.26
CA GLY A 8 5.14 -40.29 -5.63
C GLY A 8 4.56 -39.48 -4.46
N GLY A 9 5.24 -39.47 -3.31
CA GLY A 9 4.93 -38.51 -2.25
C GLY A 9 5.47 -37.13 -2.62
N ASP A 10 4.60 -36.12 -2.56
CA ASP A 10 5.02 -34.74 -2.77
C ASP A 10 5.95 -34.28 -1.65
N PHE A 11 7.07 -33.68 -2.05
CA PHE A 11 8.09 -33.20 -1.10
C PHE A 11 7.59 -32.01 -0.29
N PHE A 12 6.91 -31.09 -0.99
CA PHE A 12 6.23 -29.96 -0.41
C PHE A 12 4.72 -30.19 -0.41
N VAL A 13 4.06 -29.74 0.65
CA VAL A 13 2.61 -29.60 0.68
C VAL A 13 2.28 -28.12 0.63
N GLU A 14 1.38 -27.76 -0.27
CA GLU A 14 0.76 -26.44 -0.28
C GLU A 14 -0.41 -26.48 0.70
N TYR A 15 -0.40 -25.59 1.69
CA TYR A 15 -1.58 -25.25 2.44
C TYR A 15 -2.43 -24.31 1.57
N PRO A 16 -3.76 -24.39 1.62
CA PRO A 16 -4.63 -23.61 0.77
C PRO A 16 -4.29 -22.11 0.87
N PHE A 17 -3.92 -21.52 -0.26
CA PHE A 17 -3.69 -20.07 -0.42
C PHE A 17 -4.99 -19.26 -0.27
N VAL A 18 -6.12 -19.95 -0.30
CA VAL A 18 -7.49 -19.47 -0.15
C VAL A 18 -8.27 -20.53 0.64
N ASN A 19 -8.77 -20.18 1.82
CA ASN A 19 -9.59 -21.08 2.63
C ASN A 19 -11.06 -21.14 2.17
N ASN A 20 -11.50 -20.12 1.43
CA ASN A 20 -12.89 -19.96 1.00
C ASN A 20 -12.94 -19.35 -0.42
N ALA A 21 -13.63 -20.00 -1.34
CA ALA A 21 -13.77 -19.56 -2.74
C ALA A 21 -14.50 -18.21 -2.89
N LEU A 22 -15.31 -17.82 -1.90
CA LEU A 22 -15.97 -16.51 -1.81
C LEU A 22 -15.05 -15.43 -1.23
N GLY A 23 -13.85 -15.81 -0.79
CA GLY A 23 -12.89 -14.91 -0.17
C GLY A 23 -13.18 -14.58 1.28
N ASN A 24 -14.13 -15.29 1.90
CA ASN A 24 -14.46 -15.02 3.30
C ASN A 24 -13.30 -15.34 4.22
N TYR A 25 -13.04 -14.42 5.14
CA TYR A 25 -11.96 -14.46 6.10
C TYR A 25 -12.48 -14.09 7.49
N ASP A 26 -11.96 -14.79 8.49
CA ASP A 26 -12.21 -14.49 9.90
C ASP A 26 -11.08 -13.56 10.36
N ARG A 27 -11.35 -12.25 10.34
CA ARG A 27 -10.37 -11.22 10.68
C ARG A 27 -10.11 -11.16 12.18
N ASN A 28 -11.11 -11.49 13.00
CA ASN A 28 -11.06 -11.31 14.45
C ASN A 28 -10.64 -12.59 15.21
N GLY A 29 -10.71 -13.75 14.56
CA GLY A 29 -10.28 -15.05 15.08
C GLY A 29 -11.31 -15.77 15.98
N ASP A 30 -12.60 -15.41 15.91
CA ASP A 30 -13.66 -16.00 16.71
C ASP A 30 -14.27 -17.28 16.11
N GLY A 31 -13.89 -17.63 14.89
CA GLY A 31 -14.37 -18.80 14.16
C GLY A 31 -15.57 -18.54 13.24
N GLU A 32 -16.11 -17.32 13.21
CA GLU A 32 -17.11 -16.88 12.23
C GLU A 32 -16.46 -15.99 11.16
N PHE A 33 -16.96 -16.07 9.92
CA PHE A 33 -16.47 -15.18 8.87
C PHE A 33 -17.07 -13.79 9.04
N ASP A 34 -16.23 -12.76 9.02
CA ASP A 34 -16.62 -11.36 9.21
C ASP A 34 -16.12 -10.43 8.09
N SER A 35 -15.38 -10.97 7.12
CA SER A 35 -14.83 -10.20 6.02
C SER A 35 -14.71 -11.01 4.73
N SER A 36 -14.59 -10.33 3.60
CA SER A 36 -14.43 -10.93 2.26
C SER A 36 -13.30 -10.24 1.52
N TYR A 37 -12.25 -10.97 1.14
CA TYR A 37 -11.07 -10.39 0.49
C TYR A 37 -10.97 -10.79 -0.97
N ILE A 38 -11.03 -9.82 -1.87
CA ILE A 38 -10.74 -10.00 -3.30
C ILE A 38 -9.57 -9.11 -3.73
N TYR A 39 -8.69 -9.62 -4.58
CA TYR A 39 -7.62 -8.80 -5.17
C TYR A 39 -7.95 -8.28 -6.55
N ARG A 40 -8.87 -8.95 -7.26
CA ARG A 40 -9.22 -8.61 -8.63
C ARG A 40 -10.67 -8.90 -8.91
N ILE A 41 -11.27 -8.04 -9.70
CA ILE A 41 -12.58 -8.25 -10.31
C ILE A 41 -12.53 -7.82 -11.77
N THR A 42 -13.20 -8.57 -12.64
CA THR A 42 -13.30 -8.33 -14.08
C THR A 42 -14.78 -8.33 -14.47
N GLY A 43 -15.23 -7.27 -15.11
CA GLY A 43 -16.62 -7.11 -15.52
C GLY A 43 -17.01 -8.05 -16.65
N THR A 44 -18.31 -8.16 -16.93
CA THR A 44 -18.85 -9.05 -17.97
C THR A 44 -18.71 -8.48 -19.39
N ASN A 45 -18.78 -7.15 -19.53
CA ASN A 45 -18.99 -6.52 -20.83
C ASN A 45 -17.68 -6.08 -21.48
N SER A 46 -17.58 -6.26 -22.79
CA SER A 46 -16.46 -5.75 -23.58
C SER A 46 -16.67 -4.26 -23.89
N LEU A 47 -15.64 -3.46 -23.60
CA LEU A 47 -15.64 -2.01 -23.72
C LEU A 47 -14.57 -1.56 -24.72
N ASP A 48 -14.89 -0.54 -25.51
CA ASP A 48 -13.92 0.13 -26.37
C ASP A 48 -13.28 1.32 -25.62
N PRO A 49 -11.94 1.37 -25.47
CA PRO A 49 -11.24 2.48 -24.81
C PRO A 49 -11.60 3.88 -25.32
N GLN A 50 -11.93 4.03 -26.62
CA GLN A 50 -12.20 5.32 -27.25
C GLN A 50 -13.69 5.68 -27.23
N GLN A 51 -14.56 4.75 -26.86
CA GLN A 51 -15.99 4.97 -26.84
C GLN A 51 -16.39 5.87 -25.66
N GLN A 52 -17.24 6.86 -25.95
CA GLN A 52 -17.88 7.68 -24.92
C GLN A 52 -18.91 6.87 -24.16
N ILE A 53 -18.89 6.98 -22.83
CA ILE A 53 -19.73 6.16 -21.96
C ILE A 53 -21.21 6.58 -22.01
N GLY A 54 -21.52 7.85 -22.29
CA GLY A 54 -22.90 8.34 -22.33
C GLY A 54 -23.63 8.37 -20.98
N LEU A 55 -22.92 8.06 -19.88
CA LEU A 55 -23.44 7.94 -18.53
C LEU A 55 -22.85 9.01 -17.60
N ALA A 56 -23.58 9.36 -16.54
CA ALA A 56 -23.11 10.25 -15.48
C ALA A 56 -23.35 9.60 -14.13
N GLY A 57 -22.45 9.85 -13.18
CA GLY A 57 -22.51 9.30 -11.84
C GLY A 57 -21.19 9.46 -11.09
N THR A 58 -21.07 8.76 -9.98
CA THR A 58 -19.91 8.79 -9.09
C THR A 58 -19.55 7.36 -8.71
N MET A 59 -18.31 6.96 -9.00
CA MET A 59 -17.74 5.73 -8.45
C MET A 59 -17.04 6.05 -7.14
N THR A 60 -17.16 5.17 -6.16
CA THR A 60 -16.47 5.31 -4.87
C THR A 60 -15.56 4.11 -4.66
N PHE A 61 -14.30 4.38 -4.32
CA PHE A 61 -13.30 3.35 -4.04
C PHE A 61 -12.62 3.59 -2.69
N SER A 62 -12.00 2.56 -2.13
CA SER A 62 -11.15 2.71 -0.96
C SER A 62 -9.88 3.49 -1.26
N ALA A 63 -9.46 4.29 -0.28
CA ALA A 63 -8.24 5.08 -0.27
C ALA A 63 -7.56 4.94 1.12
N PRO A 64 -6.29 5.33 1.28
CA PRO A 64 -5.58 5.25 2.56
C PRO A 64 -6.29 5.95 3.73
N SER A 65 -7.06 6.99 3.44
CA SER A 65 -7.80 7.81 4.41
C SER A 65 -9.32 7.77 4.20
N GLY A 66 -9.88 6.59 3.93
CA GLY A 66 -11.32 6.35 3.84
C GLY A 66 -11.75 6.03 2.41
N LEU A 67 -12.68 6.81 1.88
CA LEU A 67 -13.24 6.62 0.54
C LEU A 67 -12.88 7.79 -0.37
N VAL A 68 -12.64 7.49 -1.65
CA VAL A 68 -12.44 8.49 -2.71
C VAL A 68 -13.56 8.40 -3.73
N GLU A 69 -14.17 9.55 -4.01
CA GLU A 69 -15.22 9.69 -5.01
C GLU A 69 -14.63 10.13 -6.35
N ILE A 70 -15.02 9.42 -7.41
CA ILE A 70 -14.58 9.65 -8.78
C ILE A 70 -15.81 9.86 -9.65
N ASN A 71 -16.07 11.13 -9.96
CA ASN A 71 -17.16 11.52 -10.84
C ASN A 71 -16.85 11.13 -12.29
N TYR A 72 -17.88 10.72 -13.03
CA TYR A 72 -17.82 10.49 -14.47
C TYR A 72 -18.96 11.19 -15.20
N ARG A 73 -18.72 11.57 -16.45
CA ARG A 73 -19.61 12.41 -17.27
C ARG A 73 -19.92 11.71 -18.60
N PRO A 74 -21.06 12.05 -19.24
CA PRO A 74 -21.48 11.36 -20.47
C PRO A 74 -20.48 11.47 -21.63
N THR A 75 -19.66 12.52 -21.64
CA THR A 75 -18.65 12.78 -22.66
C THR A 75 -17.31 12.09 -22.41
N ASP A 76 -17.10 11.52 -21.21
CA ASP A 76 -15.86 10.82 -20.88
C ASP A 76 -15.76 9.53 -21.72
N THR A 77 -14.56 9.19 -22.17
CA THR A 77 -14.29 7.89 -22.79
C THR A 77 -13.97 6.82 -21.74
N VAL A 78 -14.07 5.55 -22.10
CA VAL A 78 -13.63 4.45 -21.22
C VAL A 78 -12.17 4.62 -20.79
N GLY A 79 -11.30 5.08 -21.70
CA GLY A 79 -9.92 5.41 -21.39
C GLY A 79 -9.78 6.54 -20.37
N ASP A 80 -10.59 7.60 -20.47
CA ASP A 80 -10.58 8.71 -19.51
C ASP A 80 -10.98 8.23 -18.11
N ILE A 81 -11.96 7.34 -18.02
CA ILE A 81 -12.39 6.73 -16.74
C ILE A 81 -11.27 5.92 -16.12
N ILE A 82 -10.63 5.04 -16.91
CA ILE A 82 -9.52 4.21 -16.43
C ILE A 82 -8.38 5.08 -15.91
N ASN A 83 -8.01 6.11 -16.67
CA ASN A 83 -6.98 7.07 -16.25
C ASN A 83 -7.40 7.80 -14.97
N ARG A 84 -8.66 8.21 -14.85
CA ARG A 84 -9.17 8.91 -13.67
C ARG A 84 -9.13 8.03 -12.42
N ILE A 85 -9.42 6.74 -12.54
CA ILE A 85 -9.24 5.76 -11.45
C ILE A 85 -7.76 5.67 -11.08
N ASN A 86 -6.88 5.41 -12.07
CA ASN A 86 -5.46 5.19 -11.83
C ASN A 86 -4.68 6.42 -11.32
N TYR A 87 -5.16 7.63 -11.62
CA TYR A 87 -4.57 8.88 -11.11
C TYR A 87 -5.26 9.41 -9.85
N SER A 88 -6.29 8.72 -9.36
CA SER A 88 -6.89 9.05 -8.07
C SER A 88 -6.05 8.51 -6.91
N SER A 89 -6.39 8.89 -5.69
CA SER A 89 -5.79 8.33 -4.47
C SER A 89 -6.43 6.98 -4.07
N SER A 90 -7.14 6.30 -4.97
CA SER A 90 -7.72 4.99 -4.69
C SER A 90 -6.64 3.92 -4.61
N GLU A 91 -6.82 2.94 -3.73
CA GLU A 91 -5.98 1.73 -3.67
C GLU A 91 -6.42 0.65 -4.66
N VAL A 92 -6.92 1.10 -5.81
CA VAL A 92 -7.42 0.27 -6.90
C VAL A 92 -6.82 0.78 -8.19
N VAL A 93 -6.35 -0.15 -9.02
CA VAL A 93 -5.93 0.14 -10.40
C VAL A 93 -6.89 -0.50 -11.40
N ALA A 94 -7.23 0.26 -12.43
CA ALA A 94 -8.13 -0.13 -13.50
C ALA A 94 -7.36 -0.37 -14.80
N ARG A 95 -7.82 -1.35 -15.58
CA ARG A 95 -7.36 -1.61 -16.95
C ARG A 95 -8.42 -2.37 -17.74
N LEU A 96 -8.28 -2.43 -19.06
CA LEU A 96 -8.99 -3.43 -19.86
C LEU A 96 -8.14 -4.70 -19.98
N ASP A 97 -8.78 -5.87 -19.93
CA ASP A 97 -8.15 -7.13 -20.31
C ASP A 97 -8.03 -7.27 -21.84
N ASN A 98 -7.46 -8.36 -22.32
CA ASN A 98 -7.27 -8.61 -23.75
C ASN A 98 -8.61 -8.75 -24.52
N SER A 99 -9.72 -8.93 -23.81
CA SER A 99 -11.08 -9.03 -24.36
C SER A 99 -11.85 -7.70 -24.24
N GLY A 100 -11.20 -6.63 -23.78
CA GLY A 100 -11.81 -5.32 -23.58
C GLY A 100 -12.65 -5.22 -22.30
N ARG A 101 -12.60 -6.19 -21.37
CA ARG A 101 -13.39 -6.14 -20.14
C ARG A 101 -12.68 -5.33 -19.06
N LEU A 102 -13.40 -4.46 -18.36
CA LEU A 102 -12.85 -3.66 -17.27
C LEU A 102 -12.42 -4.56 -16.12
N THR A 103 -11.15 -4.49 -15.77
CA THR A 103 -10.55 -5.18 -14.63
C THR A 103 -10.10 -4.16 -13.60
N LEU A 104 -10.53 -4.36 -12.36
CA LEU A 104 -10.02 -3.64 -11.18
C LEU A 104 -9.10 -4.58 -10.38
N LYS A 105 -8.00 -4.05 -9.87
CA LYS A 105 -7.09 -4.78 -8.96
C LYS A 105 -6.76 -3.95 -7.74
N GLY A 106 -6.73 -4.57 -6.57
CA GLY A 106 -6.22 -3.95 -5.34
C GLY A 106 -4.70 -3.74 -5.42
N THR A 107 -4.23 -2.63 -4.89
CA THR A 107 -2.80 -2.33 -4.71
C THR A 107 -2.36 -2.67 -3.28
N PRO A 108 -1.04 -2.65 -2.98
CA PRO A 108 -0.59 -2.62 -1.59
C PRO A 108 -1.27 -1.47 -0.84
N ALA A 109 -1.65 -1.71 0.41
CA ALA A 109 -2.26 -0.69 1.24
C ALA A 109 -1.17 0.26 1.76
N GLU A 110 -1.43 1.56 1.81
CA GLU A 110 -0.47 2.48 2.44
C GLU A 110 -0.48 2.36 3.97
N GLY A 111 -1.63 2.00 4.53
CA GLY A 111 -1.82 1.82 5.97
C GLY A 111 -1.50 0.41 6.44
N THR A 112 -0.69 0.26 7.49
CA THR A 112 -0.32 -1.04 8.07
C THR A 112 -1.48 -1.80 8.73
N ALA A 113 -2.64 -1.15 8.89
CA ALA A 113 -3.84 -1.75 9.47
C ALA A 113 -4.74 -2.45 8.44
N ASP A 114 -4.54 -2.13 7.16
CA ASP A 114 -5.27 -2.69 6.04
C ASP A 114 -4.43 -3.76 5.35
N PRO A 115 -5.03 -4.86 4.87
CA PRO A 115 -4.28 -5.87 4.14
C PRO A 115 -3.92 -5.42 2.74
N ASP A 116 -2.69 -5.76 2.33
CA ASP A 116 -2.21 -5.53 0.98
C ASP A 116 -3.00 -6.32 -0.06
N PHE A 117 -3.14 -5.75 -1.26
CA PHE A 117 -3.79 -6.38 -2.41
C PHE A 117 -5.25 -6.78 -2.17
N VAL A 118 -5.94 -6.08 -1.27
CA VAL A 118 -7.37 -6.27 -1.01
C VAL A 118 -8.14 -5.04 -1.47
N ILE A 119 -9.10 -5.25 -2.37
CA ILE A 119 -10.11 -4.25 -2.69
C ILE A 119 -11.07 -4.19 -1.50
N ARG A 120 -11.22 -3.02 -0.88
CA ARG A 120 -12.01 -2.87 0.36
C ARG A 120 -13.42 -2.33 0.13
N TYR A 121 -13.60 -1.46 -0.86
CA TYR A 121 -14.88 -0.85 -1.17
C TYR A 121 -14.97 -0.52 -2.66
N ILE A 122 -16.10 -0.88 -3.29
CA ILE A 122 -16.47 -0.44 -4.64
C ILE A 122 -17.96 -0.10 -4.64
N GLU A 123 -18.29 1.12 -5.04
CA GLU A 123 -19.67 1.56 -5.26
C GLU A 123 -19.75 2.32 -6.58
N ASP A 124 -20.91 2.27 -7.22
CA ASP A 124 -21.26 3.18 -8.30
C ASP A 124 -22.69 3.71 -8.10
N SER A 125 -22.84 5.02 -8.02
CA SER A 125 -24.15 5.67 -7.90
C SER A 125 -24.95 5.68 -9.21
N GLY A 126 -24.29 5.43 -10.35
CA GLY A 126 -24.91 5.36 -11.67
C GLY A 126 -24.95 3.96 -12.24
N GLN A 127 -24.53 3.81 -13.51
CA GLN A 127 -24.68 2.57 -14.29
C GLN A 127 -23.38 2.12 -14.96
N LEU A 128 -22.25 2.74 -14.60
CA LEU A 128 -20.96 2.50 -15.23
C LEU A 128 -20.37 1.15 -14.79
N LEU A 129 -20.30 0.88 -13.48
CA LEU A 129 -19.79 -0.37 -12.94
C LEU A 129 -20.85 -1.47 -12.91
N THR A 130 -22.13 -1.11 -12.91
CA THR A 130 -23.24 -2.09 -12.94
C THR A 130 -23.58 -2.48 -14.37
N GLY A 131 -24.41 -1.71 -15.07
CA GLY A 131 -24.91 -2.05 -16.40
C GLY A 131 -23.88 -1.99 -17.52
N TYR A 132 -22.98 -1.01 -17.51
CA TYR A 132 -22.06 -0.76 -18.62
C TYR A 132 -20.85 -1.71 -18.59
N ALA A 133 -20.10 -1.77 -17.48
CA ALA A 133 -18.96 -2.65 -17.33
C ALA A 133 -19.34 -4.07 -16.84
N GLY A 134 -20.42 -4.21 -16.07
CA GLY A 134 -20.86 -5.51 -15.57
C GLY A 134 -20.04 -6.05 -14.40
N LEU A 135 -19.61 -5.18 -13.48
CA LEU A 135 -18.85 -5.55 -12.27
C LEU A 135 -19.76 -5.78 -11.06
N LEU A 136 -20.64 -4.82 -10.78
CA LEU A 136 -21.57 -4.85 -9.64
C LEU A 136 -22.98 -5.28 -10.09
N GLN A 137 -23.73 -5.86 -9.16
CA GLN A 137 -25.12 -6.26 -9.41
C GLN A 137 -26.06 -5.06 -9.37
N ASP A 138 -25.94 -4.22 -8.34
CA ASP A 138 -26.83 -3.08 -8.10
C ASP A 138 -26.04 -1.77 -7.90
N SER A 139 -26.70 -0.63 -8.13
CA SER A 139 -26.11 0.71 -7.98
C SER A 139 -26.42 1.32 -6.62
N GLY A 140 -25.53 2.20 -6.16
CA GLY A 140 -25.62 2.89 -4.87
C GLY A 140 -25.11 2.06 -3.70
N ALA A 141 -25.15 2.63 -2.50
CA ALA A 141 -24.55 2.07 -1.30
C ALA A 141 -25.05 0.65 -0.93
N GLU A 142 -26.30 0.30 -1.24
CA GLU A 142 -26.83 -1.06 -0.97
C GLU A 142 -26.26 -2.12 -1.93
N GLY A 143 -25.83 -1.71 -3.14
CA GLY A 143 -25.18 -2.58 -4.12
C GLY A 143 -23.65 -2.53 -4.07
N ALA A 144 -23.09 -1.83 -3.08
CA ALA A 144 -21.65 -1.69 -2.94
C ALA A 144 -21.00 -2.99 -2.49
N TYR A 145 -19.85 -3.31 -3.09
CA TYR A 145 -18.95 -4.29 -2.51
C TYR A 145 -18.26 -3.65 -1.31
N ALA A 146 -18.43 -4.22 -0.13
CA ALA A 146 -17.77 -3.81 1.11
C ALA A 146 -17.13 -5.03 1.77
N TRP A 147 -15.82 -5.00 1.98
CA TRP A 147 -15.03 -6.14 2.45
C TRP A 147 -15.26 -6.53 3.92
N ASP A 148 -15.90 -5.68 4.73
CA ASP A 148 -16.08 -5.79 6.18
C ASP A 148 -17.33 -6.59 6.58
N GLN A 149 -17.75 -7.49 5.68
CA GLN A 149 -18.81 -8.45 5.90
C GLN A 149 -18.47 -9.76 5.18
N ALA A 150 -19.00 -10.87 5.68
CA ALA A 150 -18.98 -12.14 4.97
C ALA A 150 -19.84 -12.05 3.69
N ASP A 151 -19.49 -12.87 2.70
CA ASP A 151 -20.24 -13.01 1.45
C ASP A 151 -20.40 -11.69 0.68
N ALA A 152 -19.49 -10.73 0.86
CA ALA A 152 -19.55 -9.43 0.17
C ALA A 152 -19.48 -9.58 -1.36
N VAL A 153 -18.96 -10.71 -1.83
CA VAL A 153 -18.92 -11.04 -3.27
C VAL A 153 -20.32 -11.20 -3.87
N ASP A 154 -21.38 -11.33 -3.07
CA ASP A 154 -22.77 -11.32 -3.55
C ASP A 154 -23.20 -9.98 -4.14
N ALA A 155 -22.50 -8.88 -3.81
CA ALA A 155 -22.68 -7.59 -4.48
C ALA A 155 -22.14 -7.59 -5.92
N LEU A 156 -21.29 -8.55 -6.25
CA LEU A 156 -20.71 -8.69 -7.58
C LEU A 156 -21.68 -9.39 -8.51
N ARG A 157 -21.58 -9.07 -9.79
CA ARG A 157 -22.51 -9.57 -10.80
C ARG A 157 -22.35 -11.09 -11.00
N SER A 158 -23.32 -11.87 -10.51
CA SER A 158 -23.32 -13.34 -10.50
C SER A 158 -23.38 -14.01 -11.89
N ASP A 159 -23.77 -13.29 -12.94
CA ASP A 159 -23.95 -13.82 -14.29
C ASP A 159 -22.70 -13.69 -15.20
N GLY A 160 -21.52 -13.52 -14.61
CA GLY A 160 -20.24 -13.67 -15.33
C GLY A 160 -19.13 -12.72 -14.93
N ALA A 161 -19.29 -11.89 -13.89
CA ALA A 161 -18.15 -11.14 -13.37
C ALA A 161 -17.15 -12.13 -12.77
N GLU A 162 -15.91 -12.06 -13.21
CA GLU A 162 -14.83 -12.91 -12.72
C GLU A 162 -14.08 -12.18 -11.61
N PHE A 163 -14.14 -12.69 -10.39
CA PHE A 163 -13.29 -12.20 -9.31
C PHE A 163 -12.24 -13.23 -8.92
N ALA A 164 -11.23 -12.77 -8.19
CA ALA A 164 -10.22 -13.63 -7.63
C ALA A 164 -9.92 -13.18 -6.19
N VAL A 165 -9.98 -14.16 -5.29
CA VAL A 165 -9.78 -13.99 -3.84
C VAL A 165 -8.36 -13.53 -3.57
N ALA A 166 -8.22 -12.57 -2.66
CA ALA A 166 -6.91 -12.05 -2.31
C ALA A 166 -6.02 -13.14 -1.73
N PRO A 167 -4.72 -13.20 -2.11
CA PRO A 167 -3.80 -14.10 -1.46
C PRO A 167 -3.73 -13.71 0.02
N LEU A 168 -3.73 -14.71 0.92
CA LEU A 168 -3.47 -14.44 2.33
C LEU A 168 -2.05 -13.77 2.47
N ALA A 169 -1.75 -13.16 3.61
CA ALA A 169 -0.38 -12.66 3.82
C ALA A 169 0.60 -13.83 4.04
N HIS A 170 1.84 -13.71 3.53
CA HIS A 170 2.93 -14.70 3.67
C HIS A 170 2.75 -15.99 2.83
N PRO A 171 2.77 -15.90 1.48
CA PRO A 171 2.64 -17.09 0.62
C PRO A 171 3.73 -18.15 0.87
N SER A 172 4.92 -17.73 1.32
CA SER A 172 5.99 -18.65 1.74
C SER A 172 5.64 -19.48 2.99
N GLY A 173 4.71 -18.99 3.82
CA GLY A 173 4.20 -19.71 4.99
C GLY A 173 3.24 -20.84 4.65
N TRP A 174 2.76 -20.93 3.40
CA TRP A 174 1.85 -21.99 2.97
C TRP A 174 2.53 -23.08 2.17
N ILE A 175 3.85 -23.03 2.03
CA ILE A 175 4.62 -24.15 1.52
C ILE A 175 5.35 -24.78 2.70
N GLY A 176 4.98 -26.01 3.03
CA GLY A 176 5.61 -26.78 4.10
C GLY A 176 6.27 -28.05 3.57
N VAL A 177 7.26 -28.57 4.29
CA VAL A 177 7.71 -29.95 4.06
C VAL A 177 6.58 -30.89 4.46
N ASN A 178 6.26 -31.86 3.61
CA ASN A 178 5.23 -32.84 3.88
C ASN A 178 5.45 -33.54 5.25
N PRO A 179 4.52 -33.44 6.22
CA PRO A 179 4.68 -34.06 7.54
C PRO A 179 4.91 -35.57 7.50
N ALA A 180 4.41 -36.25 6.48
CA ALA A 180 4.68 -37.67 6.25
C ALA A 180 6.17 -37.93 5.98
N LEU A 181 6.85 -37.04 5.25
CA LEU A 181 8.30 -37.13 5.00
C LEU A 181 9.13 -36.73 6.22
N VAL A 182 8.63 -35.79 7.04
CA VAL A 182 9.28 -35.42 8.31
C VAL A 182 9.29 -36.60 9.27
N SER A 183 8.17 -37.32 9.38
CA SER A 183 8.06 -38.51 10.24
C SER A 183 8.77 -39.73 9.64
N GLN A 184 8.91 -39.82 8.31
CA GLN A 184 9.59 -40.91 7.63
C GLN A 184 10.57 -40.41 6.56
N PRO A 185 11.79 -39.99 6.94
CA PRO A 185 12.81 -39.54 5.98
C PRO A 185 13.20 -40.61 4.96
N ALA A 186 13.01 -41.90 5.31
CA ALA A 186 13.24 -43.03 4.41
C ALA A 186 12.32 -43.04 3.17
N ALA A 187 11.23 -42.27 3.16
CA ALA A 187 10.35 -42.13 2.00
C ALA A 187 10.89 -41.16 0.93
N ILE A 188 11.93 -40.37 1.23
CA ILE A 188 12.50 -39.39 0.31
C ILE A 188 13.19 -40.11 -0.86
N ALA A 189 12.73 -39.83 -2.07
CA ALA A 189 13.27 -40.41 -3.30
C ALA A 189 14.52 -39.67 -3.79
N ALA A 190 15.67 -39.89 -3.14
CA ALA A 190 16.94 -39.23 -3.50
C ALA A 190 17.65 -39.82 -4.74
N SER A 191 17.26 -41.02 -5.18
CA SER A 191 17.86 -41.74 -6.33
C SER A 191 16.93 -41.81 -7.54
N ASN A 192 17.53 -41.82 -8.74
CA ASN A 192 16.82 -42.08 -9.98
C ASN A 192 16.75 -43.59 -10.25
N GLY A 193 15.55 -44.15 -10.17
CA GLY A 193 15.34 -45.56 -10.50
C GLY A 193 15.46 -45.83 -12.00
N THR A 194 16.09 -46.93 -12.40
CA THR A 194 16.11 -47.36 -13.80
C THR A 194 15.03 -48.41 -14.05
N ALA A 195 14.19 -48.22 -15.07
CA ALA A 195 13.20 -49.20 -15.53
C ALA A 195 12.32 -49.82 -14.43
N GLY A 196 11.85 -49.02 -13.47
CA GLY A 196 10.98 -49.53 -12.41
C GLY A 196 11.70 -50.23 -11.25
N ARG A 197 13.03 -50.09 -11.13
CA ARG A 197 13.82 -50.58 -9.98
C ARG A 197 14.32 -49.44 -9.10
N PRO A 198 14.40 -49.62 -7.76
CA PRO A 198 15.06 -48.67 -6.87
C PRO A 198 16.46 -48.34 -7.37
N GLY A 199 16.88 -47.07 -7.21
CA GLY A 199 18.27 -46.71 -7.45
C GLY A 199 19.19 -47.41 -6.45
N GLU A 200 20.46 -47.56 -6.82
CA GLU A 200 21.45 -48.25 -5.98
C GLU A 200 21.68 -47.50 -4.66
N PRO A 201 22.00 -48.21 -3.55
CA PRO A 201 22.43 -47.57 -2.32
C PRO A 201 23.60 -46.61 -2.57
N GLY A 202 23.44 -45.34 -2.18
CA GLY A 202 24.43 -44.29 -2.40
C GLY A 202 24.19 -43.42 -3.65
N ASP A 203 23.19 -43.72 -4.48
CA ASP A 203 22.78 -42.85 -5.59
C ASP A 203 21.98 -41.64 -5.07
N GLY A 204 22.59 -40.46 -5.12
CA GLY A 204 21.96 -39.17 -4.78
C GLY A 204 21.60 -38.32 -5.99
N SER A 205 21.54 -38.90 -7.20
CA SER A 205 21.38 -38.15 -8.45
C SER A 205 20.09 -37.32 -8.53
N ALA A 206 18.97 -37.82 -7.99
CA ALA A 206 17.71 -37.06 -7.99
C ALA A 206 17.76 -35.90 -6.99
N ALA A 207 18.35 -36.11 -5.81
CA ALA A 207 18.59 -35.04 -4.85
C ALA A 207 19.52 -33.95 -5.41
N LEU A 208 20.57 -34.36 -6.13
CA LEU A 208 21.47 -33.43 -6.82
C LEU A 208 20.77 -32.66 -7.93
N ALA A 209 19.90 -33.32 -8.70
CA ALA A 209 19.09 -32.66 -9.72
C ALA A 209 18.17 -31.60 -9.10
N ILE A 210 17.48 -31.91 -8.00
CA ILE A 210 16.65 -30.94 -7.26
C ILE A 210 17.52 -29.79 -6.74
N ALA A 211 18.69 -30.08 -6.15
CA ALA A 211 19.60 -29.03 -5.68
C ALA A 211 20.09 -28.12 -6.83
N SER A 212 20.27 -28.67 -8.03
CA SER A 212 20.67 -27.91 -9.21
C SER A 212 19.60 -26.95 -9.73
N ILE A 213 18.31 -27.20 -9.43
CA ILE A 213 17.19 -26.32 -9.82
C ILE A 213 17.42 -24.90 -9.30
N ARG A 214 18.04 -24.76 -8.13
CA ARG A 214 18.41 -23.46 -7.53
C ARG A 214 19.12 -22.52 -8.52
N ASN A 215 20.00 -23.08 -9.35
CA ASN A 215 20.84 -22.35 -10.30
C ASN A 215 20.43 -22.61 -11.76
N THR A 216 19.35 -23.36 -11.99
CA THR A 216 18.87 -23.67 -13.34
C THR A 216 17.81 -22.65 -13.74
N PRO A 217 17.81 -22.12 -14.99
CA PRO A 217 16.82 -21.17 -15.45
C PRO A 217 15.41 -21.78 -15.62
N VAL A 218 14.68 -21.97 -14.52
CA VAL A 218 13.35 -22.59 -14.50
C VAL A 218 12.22 -21.63 -14.16
N MET A 219 12.52 -20.37 -13.83
CA MET A 219 11.52 -19.34 -13.50
C MET A 219 10.70 -18.91 -14.73
N VAL A 220 9.72 -18.01 -14.53
CA VAL A 220 8.84 -17.51 -15.60
C VAL A 220 9.68 -17.04 -16.81
N GLY A 221 9.38 -17.58 -17.99
CA GLY A 221 10.11 -17.32 -19.22
C GLY A 221 11.40 -18.14 -19.42
N GLN A 222 11.78 -18.98 -18.45
CA GLN A 222 13.00 -19.81 -18.45
C GLN A 222 14.30 -19.02 -18.60
N ILE A 223 14.30 -17.76 -18.16
CA ILE A 223 15.45 -16.84 -18.30
C ILE A 223 16.24 -16.73 -16.98
N TYR A 224 15.57 -16.86 -15.83
CA TYR A 224 16.18 -16.67 -14.51
C TYR A 224 16.22 -17.96 -13.71
N SER A 225 17.30 -18.16 -12.96
CA SER A 225 17.32 -19.14 -11.87
C SER A 225 16.68 -18.57 -10.60
N PHE A 226 16.43 -19.42 -9.60
CA PHE A 226 15.92 -18.96 -8.31
C PHE A 226 16.92 -18.05 -7.59
N ASP A 227 18.22 -18.36 -7.67
CA ASP A 227 19.27 -17.53 -7.07
C ASP A 227 19.40 -16.17 -7.75
N ASP A 228 19.26 -16.10 -9.09
CA ASP A 228 19.29 -14.81 -9.81
C ASP A 228 18.11 -13.92 -9.39
N TYR A 229 16.90 -14.48 -9.35
CA TYR A 229 15.70 -13.75 -8.95
C TYR A 229 15.78 -13.28 -7.50
N PHE A 230 16.29 -14.13 -6.60
CA PHE A 230 16.48 -13.78 -5.20
C PHE A 230 17.54 -12.67 -5.03
N ALA A 231 18.66 -12.75 -5.75
CA ALA A 231 19.70 -11.74 -5.73
C ALA A 231 19.19 -10.39 -6.26
N ASP A 232 18.41 -10.40 -7.35
CA ASP A 232 17.79 -9.20 -7.92
C ASP A 232 16.77 -8.58 -6.96
N THR A 233 15.93 -9.39 -6.33
CA THR A 233 14.96 -8.93 -5.32
C THR A 233 15.67 -8.28 -4.13
N ILE A 234 16.75 -8.90 -3.63
CA ILE A 234 17.55 -8.31 -2.54
C ILE A 234 18.19 -6.99 -3.00
N ALA A 235 18.71 -6.93 -4.23
CA ALA A 235 19.32 -5.74 -4.77
C ALA A 235 18.31 -4.59 -4.90
N ASP A 236 17.10 -4.85 -5.38
CA ASP A 236 16.01 -3.87 -5.46
C ASP A 236 15.62 -3.33 -4.07
N VAL A 237 15.44 -4.21 -3.08
CA VAL A 237 15.15 -3.81 -1.69
C VAL A 237 16.30 -2.97 -1.11
N ALA A 238 17.54 -3.37 -1.36
CA ALA A 238 18.72 -2.63 -0.90
C ALA A 238 18.81 -1.24 -1.55
N LEU A 239 18.54 -1.14 -2.86
CA LEU A 239 18.53 0.12 -3.60
C LEU A 239 17.45 1.06 -3.06
N LYS A 240 16.21 0.59 -2.90
CA LYS A 240 15.11 1.36 -2.31
C LYS A 240 15.43 1.83 -0.89
N GLY A 241 16.11 0.99 -0.10
CA GLY A 241 16.59 1.36 1.22
C GLY A 241 17.63 2.47 1.20
N GLU A 242 18.57 2.44 0.26
CA GLU A 242 19.58 3.50 0.08
C GLU A 242 18.95 4.81 -0.42
N GLU A 243 18.04 4.73 -1.40
CA GLU A 243 17.28 5.89 -1.90
C GLU A 243 16.49 6.57 -0.78
N SER A 244 15.80 5.78 0.05
CA SER A 244 15.03 6.28 1.19
C SER A 244 15.92 6.96 2.24
N ARG A 245 17.11 6.40 2.50
CA ARG A 245 18.11 6.99 3.41
C ARG A 245 18.64 8.32 2.86
N MET A 246 18.93 8.38 1.57
CA MET A 246 19.38 9.60 0.90
C MET A 246 18.31 10.69 0.94
N ALA A 247 17.05 10.33 0.66
CA ALA A 247 15.91 11.24 0.73
C ALA A 247 15.72 11.79 2.15
N LEU A 248 15.81 10.93 3.18
CA LEU A 248 15.73 11.33 4.58
C LEU A 248 16.86 12.31 4.97
N SER A 249 18.10 12.02 4.56
CA SER A 249 19.24 12.91 4.81
C SER A 249 19.03 14.28 4.16
N THR A 250 18.53 14.29 2.92
CA THR A 250 18.20 15.50 2.18
C THR A 250 17.12 16.32 2.88
N GLN A 251 16.02 15.68 3.32
CA GLN A 251 14.97 16.35 4.07
C GLN A 251 15.48 16.91 5.41
N HIS A 252 16.35 16.20 6.11
CA HIS A 252 16.98 16.70 7.34
C HIS A 252 17.83 17.94 7.09
N ALA A 253 18.60 17.97 6.01
CA ALA A 253 19.39 19.13 5.62
C ALA A 253 18.51 20.34 5.31
N ILE A 254 17.43 20.15 4.53
CA ILE A 254 16.45 21.20 4.20
C ILE A 254 15.77 21.71 5.47
N MET A 255 15.31 20.82 6.35
CA MET A 255 14.67 21.21 7.60
C MET A 255 15.63 22.01 8.50
N LYS A 256 16.90 21.63 8.55
CA LYS A 256 17.92 22.39 9.29
C LYS A 256 18.09 23.78 8.70
N ASP A 257 18.26 23.90 7.39
CA ASP A 257 18.41 25.18 6.70
C ASP A 257 17.20 26.11 6.91
N LEU A 258 15.98 25.57 6.83
CA LEU A 258 14.76 26.32 7.12
C LEU A 258 14.68 26.80 8.59
N ARG A 259 15.12 25.96 9.55
CA ARG A 259 15.18 26.34 10.97
C ARG A 259 16.22 27.42 11.21
N ASP A 260 17.39 27.30 10.62
CA ASP A 260 18.49 28.26 10.72
C ASP A 260 18.06 29.60 10.10
N THR A 261 17.41 29.58 8.93
CA THR A 261 16.84 30.77 8.27
C THR A 261 15.76 31.42 9.13
N ARG A 262 14.83 30.63 9.68
CA ARG A 262 13.79 31.15 10.59
C ARG A 262 14.43 31.80 11.83
N ALA A 263 15.45 31.18 12.41
CA ALA A 263 16.19 31.74 13.53
C ALA A 263 16.99 32.99 13.14
N SER A 264 17.46 33.13 11.90
CA SER A 264 18.12 34.34 11.44
C SER A 264 17.15 35.52 11.26
N ILE A 265 15.90 35.26 10.85
CA ILE A 265 14.90 36.32 10.61
C ILE A 265 14.15 36.67 11.90
N SER A 266 13.72 35.66 12.65
CA SER A 266 12.92 35.82 13.87
C SER A 266 13.76 35.76 15.15
N GLY A 267 15.06 35.51 15.04
CA GLY A 267 15.97 35.53 16.16
C GLY A 267 16.23 36.96 16.60
N VAL A 268 16.05 37.18 17.88
CA VAL A 268 16.34 38.45 18.52
C VAL A 268 17.74 38.34 19.12
N ASN A 269 18.63 39.29 18.78
CA ASN A 269 19.95 39.33 19.38
C ASN A 269 19.84 39.92 20.79
N ILE A 270 20.00 39.08 21.82
CA ILE A 270 19.90 39.48 23.23
C ILE A 270 20.86 40.64 23.54
N ASP A 271 22.05 40.66 22.92
CA ASP A 271 23.03 41.73 23.15
C ASP A 271 22.53 43.08 22.57
N GLU A 272 21.83 43.04 21.44
CA GLU A 272 21.23 44.23 20.82
C GLU A 272 20.02 44.73 21.61
N GLU A 273 19.13 43.83 22.05
CA GLU A 273 18.00 44.19 22.92
C GLU A 273 18.45 44.72 24.27
N VAL A 274 19.51 44.16 24.86
CA VAL A 274 20.07 44.65 26.12
C VAL A 274 20.71 46.03 25.92
N ALA A 275 21.41 46.26 24.80
CA ALA A 275 21.94 47.58 24.49
C ALA A 275 20.83 48.63 24.30
N GLU A 276 19.76 48.26 23.58
CA GLU A 276 18.61 49.15 23.37
C GLU A 276 17.83 49.37 24.68
N MET A 277 17.72 48.35 25.54
CA MET A 277 17.14 48.48 26.89
C MET A 277 17.94 49.44 27.76
N ILE A 278 19.28 49.34 27.78
CA ILE A 278 20.16 50.26 28.51
C ILE A 278 20.00 51.69 27.98
N LYS A 279 19.92 51.86 26.66
CA LYS A 279 19.68 53.16 26.02
C LYS A 279 18.32 53.75 26.41
N PHE A 280 17.25 52.96 26.39
CA PHE A 280 15.93 53.41 26.86
C PHE A 280 15.92 53.74 28.35
N GLN A 281 16.63 52.97 29.18
CA GLN A 281 16.77 53.26 30.62
C GLN A 281 17.50 54.59 30.87
N HIS A 282 18.57 54.87 30.12
CA HIS A 282 19.26 56.15 30.17
C HIS A 282 18.38 57.29 29.66
N GLY A 283 17.64 57.09 28.56
CA GLY A 283 16.68 58.06 28.03
C GLY A 283 15.58 58.39 29.04
N TYR A 284 15.00 57.38 29.70
CA TYR A 284 14.01 57.55 30.76
C TYR A 284 14.58 58.35 31.94
N THR A 285 15.79 58.01 32.39
CA THR A 285 16.47 58.74 33.48
C THR A 285 16.73 60.21 33.11
N ALA A 286 17.11 60.48 31.86
CA ALA A 286 17.30 61.84 31.36
C ALA A 286 15.98 62.61 31.28
N ALA A 287 14.90 61.98 30.79
CA ALA A 287 13.57 62.58 30.73
C ALA A 287 13.02 62.87 32.14
N ALA A 288 13.21 61.96 33.10
CA ALA A 288 12.82 62.17 34.49
C ALA A 288 13.53 63.39 35.09
N ARG A 289 14.85 63.53 34.88
CA ARG A 289 15.62 64.71 35.29
C ARG A 289 15.12 65.99 34.63
N PHE A 290 14.76 65.93 33.35
CA PHE A 290 14.20 67.07 32.63
C PHE A 290 12.85 67.50 33.21
N ILE A 291 11.98 66.54 33.54
CA ILE A 291 10.70 66.82 34.22
C ILE A 291 10.93 67.41 35.60
N THR A 292 11.88 66.89 36.38
CA THR A 292 12.25 67.47 37.69
C THR A 292 12.72 68.92 37.54
N ALA A 293 13.56 69.20 36.54
CA ALA A 293 14.00 70.57 36.28
C ALA A 293 12.83 71.49 35.87
N ILE A 294 11.86 70.99 35.11
CA ILE A 294 10.62 71.72 34.80
C ILE A 294 9.79 71.96 36.06
N ASP A 295 9.63 70.96 36.90
CA ASP A 295 8.88 71.06 38.16
C ASP A 295 9.51 72.12 39.09
N GLU A 296 10.84 72.13 39.20
CA GLU A 296 11.58 73.17 39.92
C GLU A 296 11.40 74.57 39.31
N MET A 297 11.37 74.67 37.97
CA MET A 297 11.07 75.93 37.28
C MET A 297 9.64 76.40 37.55
N LEU A 298 8.65 75.50 37.49
CA LEU A 298 7.25 75.80 37.75
C LEU A 298 7.00 76.17 39.22
N ASP A 299 7.61 75.45 40.16
CA ASP A 299 7.55 75.77 41.59
C ASP A 299 8.12 77.17 41.87
N THR A 300 9.23 77.52 41.22
CA THR A 300 9.81 78.87 41.33
C THR A 300 8.85 79.95 40.80
N ILE A 301 8.16 79.70 39.67
CA ILE A 301 7.18 80.64 39.11
C ILE A 301 5.92 80.76 39.99
N ILE A 302 5.39 79.65 40.51
CA ILE A 302 4.10 79.63 41.21
C ILE A 302 4.26 80.02 42.68
N ASN A 303 5.21 79.42 43.40
CA ASN A 303 5.32 79.52 44.86
C ASN A 303 6.35 80.56 45.33
N ARG A 304 7.31 80.96 44.49
CA ARG A 304 8.36 81.94 44.86
C ARG A 304 8.24 83.32 44.19
N MET A 305 7.41 83.47 43.16
CA MET A 305 7.16 84.75 42.47
C MET A 305 5.74 85.31 42.70
N GLY A 306 4.85 84.57 43.37
CA GLY A 306 3.53 85.06 43.76
C GLY A 306 3.58 85.96 44.99
N VAL A 307 3.47 87.27 44.77
CA VAL A 307 3.04 88.30 45.74
C VAL A 307 1.59 88.64 45.45
#